data_AF-A0A7V9ESX2-F1
#
_entry.id   AF-A0A7V9ESX2-F1
#
_cell.length_a   1.000
_cell.length_b   1.000
_cell.length_c   1.000
_cell.angle_alpha   90.00
_cell.angle_beta   90.00
_cell.angle_gamma   90.00
#
_symmetry.space_group_name_H-M   'P 1'
#
loop_
_entity.id
_entity.type
_entity.pdbx_description
1 polymer ?
#
loop_
_entity_poly.entity_id
_entity_poly.type
_entity_poly.pdbx_seq_one_letter_code
_entity_poly.pdbx_strand_id
1 'polypeptide(L)' 'MKFPVINVQDPVGKTVGRRKLRDAWKFAMDGQKTANQLRRSFGHGGLCPKGVFRFRSHEEANAWMMKMLAQSARRSPS' A
#
# COMPACT_ATOMS: atom_id res chain seq x y z
N MET A 1 15.88 42.28 -5.68
CA MET A 1 15.86 40.82 -5.46
C MET A 1 15.53 40.14 -6.79
N LYS A 2 16.41 39.26 -7.29
CA LYS A 2 16.20 38.48 -8.53
C LYS A 2 15.74 37.08 -8.12
N PHE A 3 14.53 36.69 -8.49
CA PHE A 3 14.04 35.31 -8.29
C PHE A 3 14.64 34.40 -9.37
N PRO A 4 15.01 33.15 -9.03
CA PRO A 4 15.45 32.18 -10.03
C PRO A 4 14.29 31.85 -10.98
N VAL A 5 14.56 31.88 -12.28
CA VAL A 5 13.58 31.58 -13.33
C VAL A 5 13.26 30.09 -13.30
N ILE A 6 12.20 29.71 -12.59
CA ILE A 6 11.66 28.35 -12.58
C ILE A 6 10.74 28.22 -13.80
N ASN A 7 11.11 27.33 -14.73
CA ASN A 7 10.38 27.01 -15.97
C ASN A 7 10.08 28.18 -16.92
N VAL A 8 10.96 28.42 -17.89
CA VAL A 8 10.75 29.43 -18.96
C VAL A 8 9.53 29.11 -19.84
N GLN A 9 9.14 27.83 -19.96
CA GLN A 9 7.98 27.39 -20.75
C GLN A 9 6.68 27.26 -19.93
N ASP A 10 6.75 27.20 -18.60
CA ASP A 10 5.60 27.03 -17.71
C ASP A 10 5.52 28.20 -16.74
N PRO A 11 4.72 29.25 -17.06
CA PRO A 11 4.66 30.45 -16.25
C PRO A 11 4.24 30.10 -14.81
N VAL A 12 4.85 30.78 -13.84
CA VAL A 12 4.44 30.73 -12.43
C VAL A 12 2.96 31.08 -12.35
N GLY A 13 2.11 30.09 -12.03
CA GLY A 13 0.65 30.21 -12.05
C GLY A 13 -0.07 29.29 -13.05
N LYS A 14 0.65 28.55 -13.91
CA LYS A 14 0.04 27.53 -14.76
C LYS A 14 -0.57 26.44 -13.89
N THR A 15 -1.91 26.37 -13.89
CA THR A 15 -2.65 25.30 -13.23
C THR A 15 -2.56 24.04 -14.08
N VAL A 16 -1.68 23.12 -13.72
CA VAL A 16 -1.57 21.80 -14.36
C VAL A 16 -2.66 20.87 -13.85
N GLY A 17 -3.78 20.84 -14.57
CA GLY A 17 -4.96 20.06 -14.20
C GLY A 17 -5.67 20.58 -12.94
N ARG A 18 -6.97 20.32 -12.83
CA ARG A 18 -7.71 20.61 -11.60
C ARG A 18 -7.57 19.41 -10.66
N ARG A 19 -6.92 19.59 -9.50
CA ARG A 19 -7.07 18.64 -8.39
C ARG A 19 -8.53 18.70 -7.94
N LYS A 20 -9.36 17.76 -8.40
CA LYS A 20 -10.70 17.57 -7.82
C LYS A 20 -10.48 17.05 -6.41
N LEU A 21 -10.98 17.79 -5.41
CA LEU A 21 -11.14 17.26 -4.07
C LEU A 21 -12.04 16.03 -4.19
N ARG A 22 -11.44 14.85 -4.03
CA ARG A 22 -12.18 13.59 -3.97
C ARG A 22 -12.77 13.49 -2.57
N ASP A 23 -13.97 12.92 -2.49
CA ASP A 23 -14.48 12.46 -1.20
C ASP A 23 -13.44 11.48 -0.59
N ALA A 24 -12.90 11.86 0.56
CA ALA A 24 -11.76 11.16 1.15
C ALA A 24 -12.13 9.72 1.53
N TRP A 25 -13.36 9.51 2.01
CA TRP A 25 -13.86 8.20 2.39
C TRP A 25 -14.00 7.28 1.19
N LYS A 26 -14.67 7.76 0.12
CA LYS A 26 -14.82 7.02 -1.13
C LYS A 26 -13.46 6.67 -1.73
N PHE A 27 -12.53 7.63 -1.75
CA PHE A 27 -11.18 7.39 -2.26
C PHE A 27 -10.44 6.31 -1.47
N ALA A 28 -10.53 6.34 -0.13
CA ALA A 28 -9.93 5.32 0.71
C ALA A 28 -10.55 3.93 0.46
N MET A 29 -11.88 3.84 0.34
CA MET A 29 -12.58 2.59 0.04
C MET A 29 -12.19 2.02 -1.33
N ASP A 30 -12.14 2.86 -2.36
CA ASP A 30 -11.72 2.46 -3.71
C ASP A 30 -10.25 2.00 -3.72
N GLY A 31 -9.38 2.66 -2.95
CA GLY A 31 -7.99 2.25 -2.73
C GLY A 31 -7.90 0.87 -2.08
N GLN A 32 -8.65 0.64 -1.01
CA GLN A 32 -8.70 -0.66 -0.32
C GLN A 32 -9.22 -1.78 -1.23
N LYS A 33 -10.25 -1.51 -2.04
CA LYS A 33 -10.78 -2.45 -3.03
C LYS A 33 -9.71 -2.83 -4.06
N THR A 34 -8.99 -1.84 -4.58
CA THR A 34 -7.91 -2.04 -5.55
C THR A 34 -6.78 -2.87 -4.95
N ALA A 35 -6.32 -2.54 -3.74
CA ALA A 35 -5.30 -3.30 -3.03
C ALA A 35 -5.71 -4.77 -2.82
N ASN A 36 -6.97 -5.03 -2.44
CA ASN A 36 -7.50 -6.38 -2.30
C ASN A 36 -7.53 -7.14 -3.63
N GLN A 37 -7.86 -6.47 -4.75
CA GLN A 37 -7.88 -7.06 -6.07
C GLN A 37 -6.46 -7.43 -6.53
N LEU A 38 -5.50 -6.51 -6.41
CA LEU A 38 -4.10 -6.76 -6.75
C LEU A 38 -3.54 -7.94 -5.93
N ARG A 39 -3.81 -7.98 -4.62
CA ARG A 39 -3.40 -9.09 -3.76
C ARG A 39 -3.91 -10.45 -4.26
N ARG A 40 -5.15 -10.51 -4.75
CA ARG A 40 -5.73 -11.73 -5.34
C ARG A 40 -5.10 -12.07 -6.69
N SER A 41 -4.89 -11.08 -7.54
CA SER A 41 -4.38 -11.25 -8.90
C SER A 41 -2.92 -11.71 -8.96
N PHE A 42 -2.06 -11.21 -8.07
CA PHE A 42 -0.63 -11.54 -8.05
C PHE A 42 -0.29 -12.78 -7.20
N GLY A 43 -1.30 -13.56 -6.78
CA GLY A 43 -1.07 -14.78 -6.02
C GLY A 43 -0.47 -14.55 -4.62
N HIS A 44 -0.44 -13.32 -4.14
CA HIS A 44 -0.11 -13.01 -2.75
C HIS A 44 -1.25 -13.50 -1.86
N GLY A 45 -1.24 -14.80 -1.56
CA GLY A 45 -2.02 -15.35 -0.44
C GLY A 45 -1.78 -14.50 0.80
N GLY A 46 -2.82 -14.34 1.64
CA GLY A 46 -2.71 -13.52 2.86
C GLY A 46 -1.45 -13.84 3.66
N LEU A 47 -0.93 -12.84 4.41
CA LEU A 47 0.32 -12.95 5.16
C LEU A 47 0.37 -14.22 6.04
N CYS A 48 -0.79 -14.59 6.58
CA CYS A 48 -1.00 -15.80 7.35
C CYS A 48 -2.13 -16.65 6.73
N PRO A 49 -2.08 -17.99 6.87
CA PRO A 49 -3.20 -18.86 6.56
C PRO A 49 -4.43 -18.48 7.39
N LYS A 50 -5.63 -18.70 6.83
CA LYS A 50 -6.89 -18.48 7.55
C LYS A 50 -7.05 -19.53 8.64
N GLY A 51 -7.33 -19.11 9.87
CA GLY A 51 -7.59 -20.01 10.99
C GLY A 51 -7.40 -19.34 12.35
N VAL A 52 -7.75 -20.08 13.40
CA VAL A 52 -7.47 -19.70 14.79
C VAL A 52 -6.25 -20.48 15.24
N PHE A 53 -5.21 -19.77 15.66
CA PHE A 53 -3.97 -20.37 16.16
C PHE A 53 -3.89 -20.11 17.67
N ARG A 54 -3.61 -21.16 18.44
CA ARG A 54 -3.43 -21.07 19.89
C ARG A 54 -1.95 -21.19 20.18
N PHE A 55 -1.42 -20.23 20.94
CA PHE A 55 -0.04 -20.19 21.38
C PHE A 55 0.00 -20.27 22.90
N ARG A 56 1.05 -20.88 23.45
CA ARG A 56 1.28 -20.98 24.88
C ARG A 56 1.90 -19.71 25.45
N SER A 57 2.59 -18.92 24.61
CA SER A 57 3.20 -17.64 24.99
C SER A 57 3.15 -16.62 23.85
N HIS A 58 3.36 -15.35 24.20
CA HIS A 58 3.48 -14.26 23.22
C HIS A 58 4.72 -14.41 22.33
N GLU A 59 5.81 -14.93 22.88
CA GLU A 59 7.05 -15.18 22.13
C GLU A 59 6.84 -16.22 21.03
N GLU A 60 6.09 -17.29 21.34
CA GLU A 60 5.72 -18.32 20.37
C GLU A 60 4.88 -17.72 19.23
N ALA A 61 3.89 -16.88 19.57
CA ALA A 61 3.07 -16.18 18.59
C ALA A 61 3.91 -15.27 17.68
N ASN A 62 4.90 -14.55 18.25
CA ASN A 62 5.76 -13.65 17.51
C ASN A 62 6.71 -14.43 16.56
N ALA A 63 7.33 -15.50 17.04
CA ALA A 63 8.17 -16.36 16.23
C ALA A 63 7.38 -16.98 15.06
N TRP A 64 6.14 -17.41 15.33
CA TRP A 64 5.24 -17.90 14.30
C TRP A 64 4.89 -16.81 13.27
N MET A 65 4.56 -15.60 13.71
CA MET A 65 4.25 -14.46 12.83
C MET A 65 5.42 -14.13 11.89
N MET A 66 6.64 -14.02 12.44
CA MET A 66 7.84 -13.75 11.65
C MET A 66 8.10 -14.84 10.60
N LYS A 67 7.87 -16.11 10.96
CA LYS A 67 7.94 -17.23 10.01
C LYS A 67 6.92 -17.09 8.88
N MET A 68 5.69 -16.67 9.17
CA MET A 68 4.64 -16.47 8.15
C MET A 68 5.00 -15.32 7.20
N LEU A 69 5.48 -14.18 7.74
CA LEU A 69 5.95 -13.04 6.94
C LEU A 69 7.09 -13.44 5.99
N ALA A 70 8.10 -14.16 6.50
CA ALA A 70 9.22 -14.65 5.69
C ALA A 70 8.80 -15.66 4.61
N GLN A 71 7.72 -16.41 4.81
CA GLN A 71 7.14 -17.28 3.78
C GLN A 71 6.36 -16.49 2.73
N SER A 72 5.60 -15.47 3.14
CA SER A 72 4.85 -14.60 2.23
C SER A 72 5.77 -13.83 1.29
N ALA A 73 6.89 -13.30 1.80
CA ALA A 73 7.91 -12.63 0.99
C ALA A 73 8.48 -13.55 -0.09
N ARG A 74 8.74 -14.83 0.22
CA ARG A 74 9.25 -15.83 -0.74
C ARG A 74 8.25 -16.24 -1.83
N ARG A 75 6.94 -16.14 -1.55
CA ARG A 75 5.87 -16.51 -2.50
C ARG A 75 5.52 -15.38 -3.46
N SER A 76 6.06 -14.19 -3.23
CA SER A 76 5.83 -13.02 -4.06
C SER A 76 6.67 -13.12 -5.33
N PRO A 77 6.08 -13.09 -6.54
CA PRO A 77 6.87 -13.07 -7.77
C PRO A 77 7.70 -11.78 -7.82
N SER A 78 9.00 -11.91 -8.14
CA SER A 78 9.96 -10.82 -8.34
C SER A 78 9.67 -10.00 -9.58
#